data_AF-A0A7S2EEI8-F1
#
_entry.id   AF-A0A7S2EEI8-F1
#
_cell.length_a   1.000
_cell.length_b   1.000
_cell.length_c   1.000
_cell.angle_alpha   90.00
_cell.angle_beta   90.00
_cell.angle_gamma   90.00
#
_symmetry.space_group_name_H-M   'P 1'
#
loop_
_entity.id
_entity.type
_entity.pdbx_description
1 polymer ?
#
loop_
_entity_poly.entity_id
_entity_poly.type
_entity_poly.pdbx_seq_one_letter_code
_entity_poly.pdbx_strand_id
1 'polypeptide(L)'
;MLGNARLIDLLKEYPKESMTEKMYRSCQKILKENKKQDITVENMATKSQAAKGLLVWILAILSYYEVARNVEPLREKVKSMEKAQAQTEAELSKLNSTLQKLNSELSELRKGYKEANEELSDLQLQAAQMEKRLNAASTLIGGLTGEKSRW
;
A
#
# COMPACT_ATOMS: atom_id res chain seq x y z
N MET A 1 6.53 -48.58 -19.53
CA MET A 1 5.53 -47.53 -19.22
C MET A 1 4.61 -47.95 -18.08
N LEU A 2 3.75 -48.96 -18.22
CA LEU A 2 2.84 -49.41 -17.13
C LEU A 2 3.45 -50.43 -16.14
N GLY A 3 4.53 -51.14 -16.53
CA GLY A 3 5.25 -52.08 -15.65
C GLY A 3 6.38 -51.43 -14.82
N ASN A 4 6.44 -50.10 -14.75
CA ASN A 4 7.45 -49.42 -13.93
C ASN A 4 7.02 -49.48 -12.45
N ALA A 5 7.86 -50.07 -11.60
CA ALA A 5 7.61 -50.17 -10.16
C ALA A 5 7.40 -48.81 -9.47
N ARG A 6 7.93 -47.71 -10.04
CA ARG A 6 7.80 -46.34 -9.52
C ARG A 6 6.63 -45.55 -10.12
N LEU A 7 5.71 -46.19 -10.84
CA LEU A 7 4.59 -45.50 -11.50
C LEU A 7 3.76 -44.65 -10.53
N ILE A 8 3.51 -45.16 -9.33
CA ILE A 8 2.70 -44.45 -8.32
C ILE A 8 3.37 -43.16 -7.84
N ASP A 9 4.69 -43.20 -7.64
CA ASP A 9 5.46 -42.02 -7.21
C ASP A 9 5.47 -40.97 -8.33
N LEU A 10 5.67 -41.40 -9.58
CA LEU A 10 5.60 -40.53 -10.76
C LEU A 10 4.22 -39.86 -10.93
N LEU A 11 3.13 -40.54 -10.56
CA LEU A 11 1.78 -39.97 -10.61
C LEU A 11 1.53 -38.95 -9.49
N LYS A 12 2.12 -39.17 -8.31
CA LYS A 12 2.03 -38.23 -7.17
C LYS A 12 2.86 -36.98 -7.39
N GLU A 13 4.05 -37.15 -7.94
CA GLU A 13 5.01 -36.06 -8.19
C GLU A 13 4.78 -35.38 -9.54
N TYR A 14 3.75 -35.78 -10.30
CA TYR A 14 3.49 -35.22 -11.60
C TYR A 14 3.33 -33.69 -11.53
N PRO A 15 4.10 -32.92 -12.32
CA PRO A 15 4.02 -31.46 -12.34
C PRO A 15 2.72 -31.01 -13.01
N LYS A 16 1.65 -30.98 -12.22
CA LYS A 16 0.30 -30.56 -12.62
C LYS A 16 0.27 -29.16 -13.27
N GLU A 17 1.20 -28.27 -12.92
CA GLU A 17 1.33 -26.93 -13.51
C GLU A 17 1.90 -26.93 -14.94
N SER A 18 2.61 -28.00 -15.33
CA SER A 18 3.22 -28.08 -16.68
C SER A 18 2.23 -28.48 -17.77
N MET A 19 0.97 -28.76 -17.40
CA MET A 19 -0.02 -29.16 -18.38
C MET A 19 -0.35 -27.99 -19.30
N THR A 20 -0.22 -28.22 -20.61
CA THR A 20 -0.56 -27.21 -21.61
C THR A 20 -2.03 -27.29 -22.01
N GLU A 21 -2.58 -26.17 -22.49
CA GLU A 21 -3.94 -26.11 -23.05
C GLU A 21 -4.16 -27.16 -24.16
N LYS A 22 -3.12 -27.44 -24.96
CA LYS A 22 -3.16 -28.47 -26.00
C LYS A 22 -3.33 -29.87 -25.41
N MET A 23 -2.59 -30.19 -24.34
CA MET A 23 -2.71 -31.47 -23.63
C MET A 23 -4.09 -31.60 -22.98
N TYR A 24 -4.55 -30.56 -22.29
CA TYR A 24 -5.88 -30.49 -21.67
C TYR A 24 -7.00 -30.77 -22.69
N ARG A 25 -6.99 -30.06 -23.83
CA ARG A 25 -7.99 -30.23 -24.90
C ARG A 25 -7.96 -31.62 -25.51
N SER A 26 -6.76 -32.18 -25.72
CA SER A 26 -6.61 -33.53 -26.23
C SER A 26 -7.21 -34.56 -25.27
N CYS A 27 -6.89 -34.46 -23.98
CA CYS A 27 -7.44 -35.33 -22.94
C CYS A 27 -8.97 -35.19 -22.81
N GLN A 28 -9.51 -33.97 -22.85
CA GLN A 28 -10.95 -33.74 -22.85
C GLN A 28 -11.64 -34.36 -24.08
N LYS A 29 -11.05 -34.21 -25.27
CA LYS A 29 -11.59 -34.80 -26.49
C LYS A 29 -11.67 -36.32 -26.38
N ILE A 30 -10.58 -36.96 -25.95
CA ILE A 30 -10.53 -38.41 -25.71
C ILE A 30 -11.60 -38.82 -24.70
N LEU A 31 -11.70 -38.15 -23.55
CA LEU A 31 -12.72 -38.47 -22.54
C LEU A 31 -14.15 -38.28 -23.05
N LYS A 32 -14.41 -37.28 -23.89
CA LYS A 32 -15.74 -37.03 -24.46
C LYS A 32 -16.13 -38.06 -25.52
N GLU A 33 -15.19 -38.46 -26.36
CA GLU A 33 -15.39 -39.52 -27.36
C GLU A 33 -15.63 -40.88 -26.70
N ASN A 34 -14.87 -41.17 -25.63
CA ASN A 34 -14.97 -42.43 -24.88
C ASN A 34 -16.10 -42.48 -23.84
N LYS A 35 -16.69 -41.34 -23.45
CA LYS A 35 -17.93 -41.31 -22.65
C LYS A 35 -19.10 -41.99 -23.37
N LYS A 36 -19.12 -41.96 -24.71
CA LYS A 36 -20.10 -42.70 -25.53
C LYS A 36 -19.86 -44.21 -25.53
N GLN A 37 -18.71 -44.67 -25.02
CA GLN A 37 -18.27 -46.07 -24.95
C GLN A 37 -18.24 -46.59 -23.49
N ASP A 38 -19.07 -46.03 -22.61
CA ASP A 38 -19.21 -46.45 -21.20
C ASP A 38 -17.96 -46.26 -20.30
N ILE A 39 -17.00 -45.41 -20.68
CA ILE A 39 -15.84 -45.09 -19.82
C ILE A 39 -16.25 -44.06 -18.75
N THR A 40 -17.03 -44.50 -17.76
CA THR A 40 -17.36 -43.77 -16.53
C THR A 40 -16.60 -44.37 -15.34
N VAL A 41 -16.46 -43.61 -14.26
CA VAL A 41 -15.79 -44.09 -13.03
C VAL A 41 -16.50 -45.32 -12.45
N GLU A 42 -17.83 -45.33 -12.51
CA GLU A 42 -18.67 -46.45 -12.05
C GLU A 42 -18.46 -47.70 -12.92
N ASN A 43 -18.56 -47.56 -14.24
CA ASN A 43 -18.40 -48.68 -15.16
C ASN A 43 -16.96 -49.23 -15.11
N MET A 44 -15.95 -48.36 -15.04
CA MET A 44 -14.56 -48.79 -14.91
C MET A 44 -14.29 -49.51 -13.59
N ALA A 45 -14.99 -49.15 -12.50
CA ALA A 45 -14.89 -49.88 -11.23
C ALA A 45 -15.32 -51.34 -11.36
N THR A 46 -16.32 -51.63 -12.21
CA THR A 46 -16.79 -53.01 -12.47
C THR A 46 -15.79 -53.83 -13.30
N LYS A 47 -14.91 -53.17 -14.07
CA LYS A 47 -13.94 -53.83 -14.96
C LYS A 47 -12.55 -53.95 -14.35
N SER A 48 -12.07 -52.90 -13.67
CA SER A 48 -10.75 -52.89 -13.02
C SER A 48 -10.61 -51.73 -12.02
N GLN A 49 -10.30 -52.07 -10.77
CA GLN A 49 -10.04 -51.07 -9.72
C GLN A 49 -8.80 -50.22 -10.01
N ALA A 50 -7.74 -50.82 -10.58
CA ALA A 50 -6.55 -50.08 -10.97
C ALA A 50 -6.85 -49.09 -12.10
N ALA A 51 -7.64 -49.50 -13.10
CA ALA A 51 -8.02 -48.62 -14.20
C ALA A 51 -8.96 -47.49 -13.75
N LYS A 52 -9.85 -47.75 -12.79
CA LYS A 52 -10.65 -46.72 -12.09
C LYS A 52 -9.74 -45.70 -11.42
N GLY A 53 -8.73 -46.13 -10.67
CA GLY A 53 -7.79 -45.24 -9.98
C GLY A 53 -7.07 -44.28 -10.94
N LEU A 54 -6.62 -44.80 -12.09
CA LEU A 54 -6.00 -43.97 -13.14
C LEU A 54 -6.99 -42.98 -13.76
N LEU A 55 -8.23 -43.40 -14.03
CA LEU A 55 -9.26 -42.50 -14.57
C LEU A 55 -9.57 -41.36 -13.60
N VAL A 56 -9.70 -41.66 -12.29
CA VAL A 56 -9.90 -40.64 -11.26
C VAL A 56 -8.73 -39.67 -11.18
N TRP A 57 -7.49 -40.17 -11.25
CA TRP A 57 -6.30 -39.31 -11.28
C TRP A 57 -6.31 -38.37 -12.49
N ILE A 58 -6.64 -38.85 -13.69
CA ILE A 58 -6.75 -38.01 -14.89
C ILE A 58 -7.81 -36.92 -14.69
N LEU A 59 -8.99 -37.29 -14.19
CA LEU A 59 -10.06 -36.32 -13.93
C LEU A 59 -9.65 -35.26 -12.90
N ALA A 60 -8.92 -35.66 -11.86
CA ALA A 60 -8.40 -34.73 -10.85
C ALA A 60 -7.37 -33.74 -11.43
N ILE A 61 -6.45 -34.20 -12.30
CA ILE A 61 -5.49 -33.33 -12.97
C ILE A 61 -6.18 -32.34 -13.93
N LEU A 62 -7.20 -32.78 -14.67
CA LEU A 62 -7.96 -31.90 -15.56
C LEU A 62 -8.77 -30.85 -14.79
N SER A 63 -9.43 -31.26 -13.71
CA SER A 63 -10.16 -30.34 -12.83
C SER A 63 -9.22 -29.34 -12.16
N TYR A 64 -8.04 -29.79 -11.73
CA TYR A 64 -7.01 -28.91 -11.17
C TYR A 64 -6.65 -27.79 -12.15
N TYR A 65 -6.35 -28.12 -13.41
CA TYR A 65 -5.93 -27.14 -14.40
C TYR A 65 -7.02 -26.11 -14.72
N GLU A 66 -8.28 -26.53 -14.79
CA GLU A 66 -9.40 -25.61 -15.01
C GLU A 66 -9.51 -24.57 -13.88
N VAL A 67 -9.32 -25.01 -12.64
CA VAL A 67 -9.32 -24.13 -11.47
C VAL A 67 -8.04 -23.28 -11.42
N ALA A 68 -6.88 -23.89 -11.60
CA ALA A 68 -5.58 -23.22 -11.55
C ALA A 68 -5.48 -22.08 -12.56
N ARG A 69 -5.92 -22.31 -13.80
CA ARG A 69 -5.96 -21.27 -14.85
C ARG A 69 -6.73 -20.01 -14.43
N ASN A 70 -7.77 -20.16 -13.62
CA ASN A 70 -8.56 -19.03 -13.13
C ASN A 70 -7.99 -18.43 -11.84
N VAL A 71 -7.42 -19.26 -10.96
CA VAL A 71 -6.95 -18.86 -9.62
C VAL A 71 -5.54 -18.26 -9.65
N GLU A 72 -4.64 -18.75 -10.49
CA GLU A 72 -3.27 -18.23 -10.63
C GLU A 72 -3.22 -16.74 -10.96
N PRO A 73 -3.92 -16.21 -11.99
CA PRO A 73 -3.90 -14.77 -12.27
C PRO A 73 -4.49 -13.95 -11.13
N LEU A 74 -5.47 -14.49 -10.39
CA LEU A 74 -6.02 -13.83 -9.22
C LEU A 74 -5.01 -13.78 -8.07
N ARG A 75 -4.26 -14.86 -7.82
CA ARG A 75 -3.19 -14.88 -6.81
C ARG A 75 -2.08 -13.90 -7.15
N GLU A 76 -1.66 -13.85 -8.40
CA GLU A 76 -0.67 -12.87 -8.86
C GLU A 76 -1.17 -11.43 -8.69
N LYS A 77 -2.45 -11.18 -9.01
CA LYS A 77 -3.08 -9.87 -8.81
C LYS A 77 -3.17 -9.49 -7.34
N VAL A 78 -3.53 -10.42 -6.45
CA VAL A 78 -3.53 -10.17 -5.00
C VAL A 78 -2.13 -9.82 -4.53
N LYS A 79 -1.12 -10.61 -4.90
CA LYS A 79 0.27 -10.36 -4.53
C LYS A 79 0.79 -9.01 -5.03
N SER A 80 0.42 -8.59 -6.24
CA SER A 80 0.83 -7.29 -6.78
C SER A 80 0.12 -6.12 -6.07
N MET A 81 -1.17 -6.26 -5.76
CA MET A 81 -1.94 -5.28 -4.99
C MET A 81 -1.41 -5.14 -3.56
N GLU A 82 -1.13 -6.25 -2.86
CA GLU A 82 -0.55 -6.23 -1.51
C GLU A 82 0.82 -5.54 -1.50
N LYS A 83 1.66 -5.81 -2.51
CA LYS A 83 2.95 -5.12 -2.65
C LYS A 83 2.77 -3.61 -2.87
N ALA A 84 1.85 -3.22 -3.75
CA ALA A 84 1.57 -1.80 -4.00
C ALA A 84 1.00 -1.12 -2.74
N GLN A 85 0.09 -1.79 -2.03
CA GLN A 85 -0.48 -1.30 -0.78
C GLN A 85 0.63 -1.05 0.26
N ALA A 86 1.51 -2.02 0.50
CA ALA A 86 2.62 -1.86 1.44
C ALA A 86 3.56 -0.69 1.08
N GLN A 87 3.79 -0.45 -0.22
CA GLN A 87 4.57 0.70 -0.69
C GLN A 87 3.84 2.01 -0.39
N THR A 88 2.55 2.11 -0.72
CA THR A 88 1.75 3.32 -0.48
C THR A 88 1.58 3.63 1.01
N GLU A 89 1.43 2.62 1.87
CA GLU A 89 1.35 2.78 3.32
C GLU A 89 2.67 3.31 3.89
N ALA A 90 3.81 2.83 3.38
CA ALA A 90 5.11 3.34 3.78
C ALA A 90 5.32 4.81 3.36
N GLU A 91 4.87 5.19 2.17
CA GLU A 91 4.90 6.58 1.70
C GLU A 91 3.98 7.48 2.53
N LEU A 92 2.77 7.02 2.82
CA LEU A 92 1.80 7.73 3.65
C LEU A 92 2.34 7.95 5.06
N SER A 93 2.96 6.93 5.67
CA SER A 93 3.59 7.05 6.98
C SER A 93 4.71 8.11 6.99
N LYS A 94 5.54 8.14 5.93
CA LYS A 94 6.59 9.16 5.80
C LYS A 94 5.97 10.55 5.68
N LEU A 95 4.97 10.73 4.82
CA LEU A 95 4.31 12.02 4.62
C LEU A 95 3.66 12.54 5.90
N ASN A 96 2.96 11.68 6.64
CA ASN A 96 2.38 12.04 7.93
C ASN A 96 3.44 12.47 8.94
N SER A 97 4.59 11.78 8.99
CA SER A 97 5.69 12.19 9.87
C SER A 97 6.25 13.57 9.50
N THR A 98 6.36 13.87 8.19
CA THR A 98 6.79 15.18 7.70
C THR A 98 5.78 16.27 8.03
N LEU A 99 4.48 16.00 7.84
CA LEU A 99 3.40 16.92 8.21
C LEU A 99 3.40 17.22 9.70
N GLN A 100 3.63 16.22 10.55
CA GLN A 100 3.70 16.40 11.99
C GLN A 100 4.86 17.33 12.38
N LYS A 101 6.05 17.12 11.79
CA LYS A 101 7.22 17.99 12.01
C LYS A 101 6.98 19.42 11.56
N LEU A 102 6.45 19.60 10.34
CA LEU A 102 6.12 20.93 9.83
C LEU A 102 5.11 21.64 10.71
N ASN A 103 4.08 20.94 11.18
CA ASN A 103 3.08 21.53 12.07
C ASN A 103 3.68 21.94 13.42
N SER A 104 4.61 21.15 13.99
CA SER A 104 5.30 21.56 15.23
C SER A 104 6.17 22.80 15.02
N GLU A 105 6.98 22.82 13.96
CA GLU A 105 7.84 23.96 13.62
C GLU A 105 7.01 25.23 13.37
N LEU A 106 5.90 25.10 12.64
CA LEU A 106 5.00 26.21 12.35
C LEU A 106 4.31 26.71 13.63
N SER A 107 3.96 25.82 14.55
CA SER A 107 3.41 26.19 15.86
C SER A 107 4.43 26.98 16.70
N GLU A 108 5.68 26.52 16.75
CA GLU A 108 6.76 27.23 17.45
C GLU A 108 7.04 28.60 16.83
N LEU A 109 7.12 28.67 15.51
CA LEU A 109 7.35 29.93 14.80
C LEU A 109 6.19 30.92 15.00
N ARG A 110 4.94 30.45 14.99
CA ARG A 110 3.76 31.29 15.30
C ARG A 110 3.82 31.83 16.73
N LYS A 111 4.25 31.01 17.68
CA LYS A 111 4.42 31.44 19.07
C LYS A 111 5.47 32.54 19.19
N GLY A 112 6.67 32.32 18.62
CA GLY A 112 7.74 33.30 18.64
C GLY A 112 7.37 34.59 17.89
N TYR A 113 6.67 34.48 16.76
CA TYR A 113 6.17 35.65 16.03
C TYR A 113 5.19 36.47 16.87
N LYS A 114 4.27 35.80 17.59
CA LYS A 114 3.32 36.48 18.47
C LYS A 114 4.04 37.22 19.61
N GLU A 115 4.98 36.56 20.28
CA GLU A 115 5.78 37.16 21.37
C GLU A 115 6.58 38.38 20.88
N ALA A 116 7.27 38.25 19.74
CA ALA A 116 8.03 39.36 19.15
C ALA A 116 7.14 40.53 18.73
N ASN A 117 5.93 40.26 18.23
CA ASN A 117 4.99 41.30 17.84
C ASN A 117 4.37 42.02 19.06
N GLU A 118 4.15 41.31 20.16
CA GLU A 118 3.75 41.91 21.45
C GLU A 118 4.87 42.83 21.99
N GLU A 119 6.12 42.35 22.00
CA GLU A 119 7.27 43.17 22.42
C GLU A 119 7.47 44.41 21.53
N LEU A 120 7.33 44.25 20.21
CA LEU A 120 7.40 45.37 19.26
C LEU A 120 6.33 46.43 19.58
N SER A 121 5.09 46.00 19.84
CA SER A 121 3.99 46.90 20.20
C SER A 121 4.29 47.68 21.49
N ASP A 122 4.82 47.00 22.51
CA ASP A 122 5.18 47.63 23.79
C ASP A 122 6.31 48.64 23.62
N LEU A 123 7.35 48.30 22.86
CA LEU A 123 8.45 49.21 22.55
C LEU A 123 7.99 50.43 21.75
N GLN A 124 7.08 50.25 20.79
CA GLN A 124 6.49 51.35 20.04
C GLN A 124 5.70 52.30 20.94
N LEU A 125 4.92 51.76 21.89
CA LEU A 125 4.20 52.57 22.88
C LEU A 125 5.18 53.36 23.78
N GLN A 126 6.23 52.71 24.27
CA GLN A 126 7.26 53.36 25.09
C GLN A 126 7.99 54.46 24.33
N ALA A 127 8.37 54.19 23.07
CA ALA A 127 9.02 55.16 22.19
C ALA A 127 8.14 56.40 21.97
N ALA A 128 6.86 56.20 21.66
CA ALA A 128 5.91 57.31 21.49
C ALA A 128 5.73 58.13 22.79
N GLN A 129 5.76 57.48 23.96
CA GLN A 129 5.69 58.18 25.23
C GLN A 129 6.97 58.96 25.55
N MET A 130 8.14 58.40 25.24
CA MET A 130 9.42 59.09 25.37
C MET A 130 9.50 60.32 24.45
N GLU A 131 9.05 60.18 23.20
CA GLU A 131 9.00 61.29 22.23
C GLU A 131 8.14 62.45 22.75
N LYS A 132 6.94 62.16 23.28
CA LYS A 132 6.08 63.17 23.91
C LYS A 132 6.78 63.88 25.08
N ARG A 133 7.49 63.13 25.93
CA ARG A 133 8.24 63.70 27.06
C ARG A 133 9.40 64.58 26.58
N LEU A 134 10.13 64.14 25.55
CA LEU A 134 11.23 64.89 24.93
C LEU A 134 10.74 66.22 24.35
N ASN A 135 9.62 66.20 23.61
CA ASN A 135 9.02 67.40 23.04
C ASN A 135 8.57 68.39 24.13
N ALA A 136 7.96 67.88 25.22
CA ALA A 136 7.57 68.72 26.35
C ALA A 136 8.80 69.34 27.04
N ALA A 137 9.86 68.55 27.28
CA ALA A 137 11.11 69.03 27.88
C ALA A 137 11.81 70.08 26.99
N SER A 138 11.87 69.85 25.68
CA SER A 138 12.42 70.82 24.71
C SER A 138 11.66 72.14 24.74
N THR A 139 10.32 72.08 24.76
CA THR A 139 9.46 73.27 24.88
C THR A 139 9.74 74.03 26.18
N LEU A 140 9.86 73.31 27.30
CA LEU A 140 10.13 73.90 28.62
C LEU A 140 11.50 74.60 28.66
N ILE A 141 12.54 73.96 28.11
CA ILE A 141 13.89 74.53 27.99
C ILE A 141 13.87 75.80 27.13
N GLY A 142 13.16 75.78 26.00
CA GLY A 142 12.98 76.96 25.15
C GLY A 142 12.32 78.12 25.90
N GLY A 143 11.25 77.84 26.65
CA GLY A 143 10.56 78.83 27.49
C GLY A 143 11.45 79.41 28.59
N LEU A 144 12.13 78.55 29.36
CA LEU A 144 13.04 78.97 30.44
C LEU A 144 14.23 79.79 29.93
N THR A 145 14.76 79.47 28.74
CA THR A 145 15.86 80.24 28.14
C THR A 145 15.40 81.66 27.79
N GLY A 146 14.16 81.80 27.30
CA GLY A 146 13.53 83.10 27.05
C GLY A 146 13.31 83.91 28.33
N GLU A 147 12.86 83.28 29.42
CA GLU A 147 12.72 83.95 30.73
C GLU A 147 14.07 84.34 31.34
N LYS A 148 15.10 83.47 31.24
CA LYS A 148 16.46 83.78 31.70
C LYS A 148 17.06 84.99 30.99
N SER A 149 16.75 85.20 29.70
CA SER A 149 17.23 86.38 28.98
C SER A 149 16.46 87.66 29.32
N ARG A 150 15.30 87.54 29.99
CA ARG A 150 14.48 88.68 30.45
C ARG A 150 14.81 89.09 31.89
N TRP A 151 15.33 88.18 32.71
CA TRP A 151 15.82 88.45 34.06
C TRP A 151 17.25 89.00 34.01
#